data_AF-A0AAD6YQA2-F1
#
_entry.id   AF-A0AAD6YQA2-F1
#
_cell.length_a   1.000
_cell.length_b   1.000
_cell.length_c   1.000
_cell.angle_alpha   90.00
_cell.angle_beta   90.00
_cell.angle_gamma   90.00
#
_symmetry.space_group_name_H-M   'P 1'
#
loop_
_entity.id
_entity.type
_entity.pdbx_description
1 polymer ?
#
loop_
_entity_poly.entity_id
_entity_poly.type
_entity_poly.pdbx_seq_one_letter_code
_entity_poly.pdbx_strand_id
1 'polypeptide(L)'
;MRRLFFLFGFWTFWFSVQAVLINTTIDDTTGDPFTGAHVTYSPPDAWHSLDTCIANASTCTPNLNVQRLSSGTWHESTFSANDASNGHPNVPLTASVSFNGSAVYIFCAISQSRTDPDGDSDMTFYLDGVPVGSFAEPAPGIAGFDYNVPVFANPAISPGPHTLIIQNGHQNGGTSLLILDSIVYTRNDDTALASDTAPTAATSSPRHVPGATLAVIIVLVFAILVLLAVLVVTYRCIRRRRVVYAHRAYKGSVHAFPTSLKPTPTPRFASGSGPAPLPPIYTAGNWWVGRDQKSRDGMIGIGSHRPYMDLDPAHASVQRPQGWEHSPR
;
A
#
# COMPACT_ATOMS: atom_id res chain seq x y z
N MET A 1 7.29 25.97 -68.74
CA MET A 1 8.07 25.45 -67.60
C MET A 1 7.17 25.41 -66.37
N ARG A 2 6.56 24.25 -66.10
CA ARG A 2 5.67 24.02 -64.95
C ARG A 2 6.54 23.80 -63.70
N ARG A 3 6.43 24.67 -62.71
CA ARG A 3 7.11 24.53 -61.41
C ARG A 3 6.29 23.57 -60.54
N LEU A 4 6.86 22.38 -60.35
CA LEU A 4 6.41 21.34 -59.43
C LEU A 4 6.68 21.84 -58.00
N PHE A 5 5.64 22.25 -57.27
CA PHE A 5 5.75 22.53 -55.84
C PHE A 5 5.73 21.20 -55.08
N PHE A 6 6.88 20.82 -54.52
CA PHE A 6 7.02 19.68 -53.63
C PHE A 6 6.18 19.89 -52.37
N LEU A 7 5.07 19.16 -52.27
CA LEU A 7 4.35 18.92 -51.02
C LEU A 7 5.17 17.93 -50.17
N PHE A 8 6.22 18.40 -49.51
CA PHE A 8 6.79 17.68 -48.35
C PHE A 8 5.98 18.10 -47.11
N GLY A 9 4.73 17.64 -47.06
CA GLY A 9 3.95 17.66 -45.84
C GLY A 9 4.64 16.75 -44.83
N PHE A 10 5.32 17.36 -43.87
CA PHE A 10 5.92 16.70 -42.73
C PHE A 10 4.86 15.85 -42.04
N TRP A 11 4.88 14.55 -42.32
CA TRP A 11 4.08 13.54 -41.66
C TRP A 11 4.73 13.29 -40.31
N THR A 12 4.56 14.22 -39.36
CA THR A 12 4.85 13.94 -37.96
C THR A 12 3.79 12.97 -37.49
N PHE A 13 4.05 11.68 -37.71
CA PHE A 13 3.36 10.61 -37.03
C PHE A 13 3.51 10.86 -35.53
N TRP A 14 2.43 11.36 -34.92
CA TRP A 14 2.26 11.38 -33.47
C TRP A 14 2.15 9.92 -33.05
N PHE A 15 3.30 9.26 -32.86
CA PHE A 15 3.32 7.99 -32.16
C PHE A 15 2.84 8.28 -30.73
N SER A 16 1.58 7.97 -30.48
CA SER A 16 1.03 7.99 -29.13
C SER A 16 1.63 6.80 -28.41
N VAL A 17 2.60 7.04 -27.52
CA VAL A 17 3.10 6.00 -26.61
C VAL A 17 1.99 5.74 -25.60
N GLN A 18 1.37 4.56 -25.67
CA GLN A 18 0.48 4.09 -24.62
C GLN A 18 1.33 3.36 -23.59
N ALA A 19 1.38 3.86 -22.36
CA ALA A 19 1.91 3.11 -21.23
C ALA A 19 0.80 2.18 -20.71
N VAL A 20 1.12 0.90 -20.58
CA VAL A 20 0.23 -0.08 -19.94
C VAL A 20 0.54 -0.08 -18.46
N LEU A 21 -0.47 0.13 -17.61
CA LEU A 21 -0.32 0.07 -16.15
C LEU A 21 -0.68 -1.34 -15.66
N ILE A 22 0.20 -1.96 -14.89
CA ILE A 22 0.00 -3.28 -14.29
C ILE A 22 0.19 -3.21 -12.78
N ASN A 23 -0.64 -3.94 -12.05
CA ASN A 23 -0.49 -4.12 -10.61
C ASN A 23 0.51 -5.25 -10.35
N THR A 24 1.49 -4.98 -9.49
CA THR A 24 2.49 -5.95 -9.03
C THR A 24 2.33 -6.10 -7.52
N THR A 25 2.23 -7.34 -7.05
CA THR A 25 2.12 -7.66 -5.63
C THR A 25 3.51 -7.94 -5.08
N ILE A 26 3.89 -7.22 -4.03
CA ILE A 26 4.99 -7.53 -3.13
C ILE A 26 4.39 -8.36 -2.00
N ASP A 27 4.79 -9.61 -1.96
CA ASP A 27 4.42 -10.55 -0.92
C ASP A 27 5.22 -10.27 0.36
N ASP A 28 4.60 -10.41 1.53
CA ASP A 28 5.21 -10.11 2.82
C ASP A 28 6.49 -10.94 3.09
N THR A 29 6.55 -12.15 2.53
CA THR A 29 7.64 -13.11 2.76
C THR A 29 8.52 -13.23 1.51
N THR A 30 7.91 -13.50 0.35
CA THR A 30 8.64 -13.78 -0.89
C THR A 30 9.04 -12.52 -1.66
N GLY A 31 8.54 -11.34 -1.27
CA GLY A 31 8.95 -10.04 -1.80
C GLY A 31 8.35 -9.71 -3.17
N ASP A 32 8.98 -8.77 -3.86
CA ASP A 32 8.60 -8.29 -5.19
C ASP A 32 9.09 -9.28 -6.27
N PRO A 33 8.19 -9.92 -7.03
CA PRO A 33 8.58 -10.89 -8.07
C PRO A 33 9.30 -10.23 -9.26
N PHE A 34 9.20 -8.90 -9.43
CA PHE A 34 9.83 -8.18 -10.52
C PHE A 34 11.23 -7.69 -10.17
N THR A 35 11.44 -7.20 -8.95
CA THR A 35 12.72 -6.60 -8.52
C THR A 35 13.54 -7.48 -7.58
N GLY A 36 12.90 -8.47 -6.93
CA GLY A 36 13.49 -9.23 -5.83
C GLY A 36 13.62 -8.45 -4.53
N ALA A 37 13.01 -7.26 -4.42
CA ALA A 37 13.00 -6.50 -3.18
C ALA A 37 12.11 -7.18 -2.12
N HIS A 38 12.62 -7.34 -0.90
CA HIS A 38 11.85 -7.91 0.22
C HIS A 38 11.45 -6.83 1.23
N VAL A 39 10.39 -7.10 1.98
CA VAL A 39 10.02 -6.29 3.13
C VAL A 39 11.09 -6.44 4.21
N THR A 40 11.57 -5.32 4.71
CA THR A 40 12.50 -5.27 5.85
C THR A 40 11.73 -4.93 7.12
N TYR A 41 11.78 -5.86 8.07
CA TYR A 41 11.12 -5.76 9.37
C TYR A 41 12.10 -5.29 10.44
N SER A 42 11.68 -4.34 11.27
CA SER A 42 12.52 -3.75 12.31
C SER A 42 11.71 -3.43 13.58
N PRO A 43 12.26 -3.68 14.77
CA PRO A 43 13.41 -4.56 15.03
C PRO A 43 13.09 -6.03 14.63
N PRO A 44 14.01 -6.79 14.01
CA PRO A 44 13.68 -8.07 13.38
C PRO A 44 13.10 -9.13 14.31
N ASP A 45 13.52 -9.12 15.57
CA ASP A 45 13.11 -10.07 16.61
C ASP A 45 11.71 -9.79 17.18
N ALA A 46 11.10 -8.64 16.86
CA ALA A 46 9.72 -8.31 17.21
C ALA A 46 8.69 -8.74 16.14
N TRP A 47 9.15 -9.38 15.06
CA TRP A 47 8.30 -9.81 13.96
C TRP A 47 8.33 -11.33 13.82
N HIS A 48 7.18 -11.90 13.54
CA HIS A 48 7.00 -13.33 13.40
C HIS A 48 6.39 -13.67 12.05
N SER A 49 7.05 -14.56 11.32
CA SER A 49 6.56 -15.18 10.08
C SER A 49 5.89 -16.51 10.36
N LEU A 50 5.17 -17.06 9.37
CA LEU A 50 4.62 -18.42 9.41
C LEU A 50 5.62 -19.46 9.96
N ASP A 51 6.87 -19.46 9.49
CA ASP A 51 7.88 -20.44 9.93
C ASP A 51 8.25 -20.27 11.40
N THR A 52 8.39 -19.02 11.88
CA THR A 52 8.65 -18.75 13.30
C THR A 52 7.46 -19.15 14.18
N CYS A 53 6.23 -18.98 13.67
CA CYS A 53 5.01 -19.38 14.35
C CYS A 53 4.84 -20.90 14.44
N ILE A 54 5.21 -21.63 13.38
CA ILE A 54 5.22 -23.10 13.43
C ILE A 54 6.26 -23.59 14.44
N ALA A 55 7.44 -22.96 14.49
CA ALA A 55 8.47 -23.31 15.44
C ALA A 55 8.06 -23.05 16.90
N ASN A 56 7.27 -22.00 17.14
CA ASN A 56 6.72 -21.69 18.45
C ASN A 56 5.30 -21.10 18.35
N ALA A 57 4.28 -21.96 18.53
CA ALA A 57 2.88 -21.54 18.42
C ALA A 57 2.45 -20.52 19.50
N SER A 58 3.21 -20.35 20.58
CA SER A 58 2.88 -19.40 21.65
C SER A 58 3.32 -17.96 21.37
N THR A 59 4.14 -17.73 20.34
CA THR A 59 4.61 -16.38 19.97
C THR A 59 3.77 -15.73 18.89
N CYS A 60 2.72 -16.40 18.41
CA CYS A 60 1.97 -15.94 17.27
C CYS A 60 0.46 -15.99 17.44
N THR A 61 -0.21 -15.20 16.60
CA THR A 61 -1.66 -15.19 16.45
C THR A 61 -2.18 -16.57 16.06
N PRO A 62 -3.00 -17.22 16.91
CA PRO A 62 -3.56 -18.53 16.61
C PRO A 62 -4.67 -18.43 15.54
N ASN A 63 -4.83 -19.52 14.78
CA ASN A 63 -5.97 -19.77 13.88
C ASN A 63 -6.09 -18.87 12.63
N LEU A 64 -4.99 -18.28 12.14
CA LEU A 64 -4.98 -17.67 10.81
C LEU A 64 -5.20 -18.73 9.71
N ASN A 65 -6.22 -18.53 8.87
CA ASN A 65 -6.46 -19.35 7.69
C ASN A 65 -5.54 -18.91 6.54
N VAL A 66 -4.43 -19.62 6.36
CA VAL A 66 -3.42 -19.35 5.34
C VAL A 66 -3.96 -19.37 3.91
N GLN A 67 -5.05 -20.09 3.65
CA GLN A 67 -5.66 -20.12 2.31
C GLN A 67 -6.34 -18.79 1.92
N ARG A 68 -6.48 -17.87 2.88
CA ARG A 68 -7.05 -16.54 2.66
C ARG A 68 -6.00 -15.43 2.61
N LEU A 69 -4.72 -15.78 2.75
CA LEU A 69 -3.57 -14.88 2.66
C LEU A 69 -2.90 -15.01 1.28
N SER A 70 -2.30 -13.92 0.83
CA SER A 70 -1.39 -13.88 -0.32
C SER A 70 -0.29 -14.91 -0.14
N SER A 71 -0.11 -15.77 -1.15
CA SER A 71 0.87 -16.86 -1.16
C SER A 71 0.84 -17.83 0.04
N GLY A 72 -0.18 -17.73 0.91
CA GLY A 72 -0.24 -18.48 2.17
C GLY A 72 0.75 -18.03 3.25
N THR A 73 1.29 -16.81 3.15
CA THR A 73 2.28 -16.27 4.10
C THR A 73 1.77 -15.02 4.81
N TRP A 74 2.42 -14.67 5.90
CA TRP A 74 2.24 -13.40 6.61
C TRP A 74 3.45 -13.11 7.48
N HIS A 75 3.59 -11.84 7.84
CA HIS A 75 4.41 -11.38 8.94
C HIS A 75 3.56 -10.57 9.89
N GLU A 76 3.69 -10.86 11.19
CA GLU A 76 2.98 -10.13 12.23
C GLU A 76 3.91 -9.50 13.24
N SER A 77 3.39 -8.45 13.88
CA SER A 77 4.01 -7.85 15.05
C SER A 77 2.96 -7.28 15.99
N THR A 78 3.30 -7.27 17.28
CA THR A 78 2.46 -6.69 18.32
C THR A 78 3.23 -5.56 18.99
N PHE A 79 2.76 -4.33 18.85
CA PHE A 79 3.23 -3.20 19.63
C PHE A 79 2.51 -3.17 20.98
N SER A 80 3.23 -2.88 22.07
CA SER A 80 2.62 -2.55 23.36
C SER A 80 3.49 -1.56 24.12
N ALA A 81 2.86 -0.55 24.71
CA ALA A 81 3.56 0.40 25.58
C ALA A 81 3.87 -0.17 26.98
N ASN A 82 3.08 -1.16 27.43
CA ASN A 82 3.14 -1.68 28.80
C ASN A 82 3.70 -3.10 28.89
N ASP A 83 3.78 -3.81 27.76
CA ASP A 83 4.26 -5.18 27.68
C ASP A 83 5.55 -5.25 26.84
N ALA A 84 6.49 -6.07 27.31
CA ALA A 84 7.77 -6.34 26.68
C ALA A 84 7.81 -7.76 26.07
N SER A 85 6.66 -8.38 25.79
CA SER A 85 6.56 -9.73 25.21
C SER A 85 7.38 -9.90 23.92
N ASN A 86 7.52 -8.83 23.13
CA ASN A 86 8.35 -8.79 21.93
C ASN A 86 9.81 -8.33 22.19
N GLY A 87 10.21 -8.05 23.43
CA GLY A 87 11.54 -7.54 23.80
C GLY A 87 11.74 -6.03 23.61
N HIS A 88 10.76 -5.32 23.03
CA HIS A 88 10.82 -3.91 22.62
C HIS A 88 9.63 -3.10 23.15
N PRO A 89 9.48 -2.97 24.48
CA PRO A 89 8.35 -2.26 25.07
C PRO A 89 8.36 -0.79 24.68
N ASN A 90 7.19 -0.28 24.29
CA ASN A 90 6.99 1.12 23.93
C ASN A 90 7.86 1.62 22.76
N VAL A 91 8.28 0.71 21.88
CA VAL A 91 9.03 1.00 20.65
C VAL A 91 8.14 0.67 19.45
N PRO A 92 7.78 1.65 18.59
CA PRO A 92 7.06 1.38 17.35
C PRO A 92 7.84 0.42 16.43
N LEU A 93 7.11 -0.50 15.78
CA LEU A 93 7.69 -1.54 14.93
C LEU A 93 7.43 -1.17 13.46
N THR A 94 8.34 -1.50 12.55
CA THR A 94 8.21 -1.07 11.15
C THR A 94 8.44 -2.19 10.14
N ALA A 95 7.62 -2.20 9.09
CA ALA A 95 7.85 -2.95 7.86
C ALA A 95 8.13 -1.95 6.72
N SER A 96 9.20 -2.15 5.96
CA SER A 96 9.65 -1.19 4.94
C SER A 96 10.03 -1.87 3.63
N VAL A 97 9.69 -1.25 2.50
CA VAL A 97 10.04 -1.76 1.16
C VAL A 97 10.15 -0.63 0.16
N SER A 98 11.03 -0.79 -0.83
CA SER A 98 11.16 0.13 -1.95
C SER A 98 10.48 -0.43 -3.19
N PHE A 99 9.80 0.42 -3.94
CA PHE A 99 9.11 0.05 -5.19
C PHE A 99 9.20 1.17 -6.22
N ASN A 100 8.94 0.88 -7.49
CA ASN A 100 8.88 1.90 -8.54
C ASN A 100 7.50 1.88 -9.20
N GLY A 101 6.68 2.87 -8.90
CA GLY A 101 5.26 2.83 -9.24
C GLY A 101 4.56 4.19 -9.24
N SER A 102 3.25 4.14 -9.46
CA SER A 102 2.34 5.29 -9.57
C SER A 102 1.07 5.16 -8.72
N ALA A 103 0.92 4.03 -8.01
CA ALA A 103 -0.08 3.80 -6.97
C ALA A 103 0.43 2.74 -6.00
N VAL A 104 -0.09 2.73 -4.77
CA VAL A 104 0.23 1.72 -3.74
C VAL A 104 -0.99 1.41 -2.87
N TYR A 105 -1.14 0.15 -2.50
CA TYR A 105 -2.21 -0.39 -1.66
C TYR A 105 -1.60 -1.37 -0.67
N ILE A 106 -2.10 -1.41 0.55
CA ILE A 106 -1.58 -2.27 1.62
C ILE A 106 -2.74 -3.09 2.16
N PHE A 107 -2.54 -4.40 2.22
CA PHE A 107 -3.53 -5.35 2.67
C PHE A 107 -3.03 -6.09 3.91
N CYS A 108 -3.91 -6.17 4.91
CA CYS A 108 -3.68 -6.88 6.15
C CYS A 108 -4.79 -7.89 6.42
N ALA A 109 -4.48 -8.87 7.28
CA ALA A 109 -5.50 -9.51 8.08
C ALA A 109 -5.73 -8.69 9.36
N ILE A 110 -6.99 -8.48 9.75
CA ILE A 110 -7.36 -7.70 10.94
C ILE A 110 -8.01 -8.65 11.94
N SER A 111 -7.45 -8.73 13.15
CA SER A 111 -8.04 -9.50 14.25
C SER A 111 -9.32 -8.83 14.70
N GLN A 112 -10.34 -9.64 14.95
CA GLN A 112 -11.59 -9.16 15.52
C GLN A 112 -11.65 -9.30 17.05
N SER A 113 -10.64 -9.94 17.65
CA SER A 113 -10.61 -10.30 19.06
C SER A 113 -10.04 -9.19 19.94
N ARG A 114 -10.61 -8.97 21.13
CA ARG A 114 -10.08 -8.03 22.15
C ARG A 114 -9.15 -8.70 23.16
N THR A 115 -8.92 -9.99 22.98
CA THR A 115 -8.16 -10.87 23.88
C THR A 115 -7.29 -11.75 23.01
N ASP A 116 -6.23 -12.30 23.59
CA ASP A 116 -5.24 -13.17 22.94
C ASP A 116 -5.68 -13.78 21.57
N PRO A 117 -5.25 -13.18 20.45
CA PRO A 117 -4.40 -12.00 20.35
C PRO A 117 -5.19 -10.69 20.54
N ASP A 118 -4.65 -9.74 21.30
CA ASP A 118 -5.21 -8.39 21.39
C ASP A 118 -5.20 -7.75 19.99
N GLY A 119 -6.39 -7.56 19.44
CA GLY A 119 -6.60 -7.34 18.01
C GLY A 119 -6.82 -5.89 17.59
N ASP A 120 -6.65 -4.94 18.51
CA ASP A 120 -6.65 -3.53 18.12
C ASP A 120 -5.56 -3.28 17.07
N SER A 121 -5.86 -2.48 16.05
CA SER A 121 -4.91 -2.11 15.01
C SER A 121 -4.68 -0.61 15.02
N ASP A 122 -3.42 -0.19 14.99
CA ASP A 122 -2.99 1.21 14.94
C ASP A 122 -1.72 1.31 14.09
N MET A 123 -1.87 1.83 12.87
CA MET A 123 -0.84 1.90 11.86
C MET A 123 -0.68 3.30 11.30
N THR A 124 0.56 3.70 11.04
CA THR A 124 0.88 4.92 10.29
C THR A 124 1.73 4.59 9.07
N PHE A 125 1.38 5.19 7.94
CA PHE A 125 2.02 4.93 6.65
C PHE A 125 2.85 6.12 6.22
N TYR A 126 4.08 5.85 5.79
CA TYR A 126 5.00 6.85 5.27
C TYR A 126 5.39 6.50 3.83
N LEU A 127 5.40 7.52 2.98
CA LEU A 127 5.95 7.43 1.63
C LEU A 127 7.10 8.43 1.53
N ASP A 128 8.28 7.95 1.18
CA ASP A 128 9.50 8.76 1.04
C ASP A 128 9.83 9.57 2.31
N GLY A 129 9.57 8.98 3.48
CA GLY A 129 9.77 9.59 4.79
C GLY A 129 8.67 10.57 5.23
N VAL A 130 7.65 10.80 4.41
CA VAL A 130 6.52 11.69 4.72
C VAL A 130 5.30 10.87 5.15
N PRO A 131 4.64 11.18 6.29
CA PRO A 131 3.41 10.51 6.68
C PRO A 131 2.30 10.82 5.67
N VAL A 132 1.67 9.79 5.13
CA VAL A 132 0.65 9.88 4.07
C VAL A 132 -0.72 9.33 4.48
N GLY A 133 -0.82 8.68 5.64
CA GLY A 133 -2.08 8.19 6.17
C GLY A 133 -1.90 7.39 7.45
N SER A 134 -3.02 6.98 8.04
CA SER A 134 -3.07 6.10 9.20
C SER A 134 -4.30 5.19 9.12
N PHE A 135 -4.25 4.08 9.84
CA PHE A 135 -5.36 3.14 10.02
C PHE A 135 -5.43 2.80 11.50
N ALA A 136 -6.57 3.09 12.14
CA ALA A 136 -6.76 2.80 13.56
C ALA A 136 -8.17 2.24 13.76
N GLU A 137 -8.27 0.99 14.17
CA GLU A 137 -9.54 0.29 14.38
C GLU A 137 -9.46 -0.59 15.63
N PRO A 138 -10.34 -0.38 16.62
CA PRO A 138 -10.42 -1.28 17.76
C PRO A 138 -11.09 -2.60 17.37
N ALA A 139 -10.65 -3.69 17.98
CA ALA A 139 -11.27 -4.98 17.77
C ALA A 139 -12.73 -4.98 18.27
N PRO A 140 -13.70 -5.50 17.48
CA PRO A 140 -15.09 -5.60 17.90
C PRO A 140 -15.31 -6.57 19.07
N GLY A 141 -14.34 -7.42 19.40
CA GLY A 141 -14.41 -8.36 20.52
C GLY A 141 -15.05 -9.70 20.17
N ILE A 142 -15.00 -10.11 18.91
CA ILE A 142 -15.47 -11.41 18.42
C ILE A 142 -14.28 -12.22 17.89
N ALA A 143 -14.33 -13.54 18.03
CA ALA A 143 -13.25 -14.38 17.51
C ALA A 143 -13.25 -14.40 15.97
N GLY A 144 -12.08 -14.27 15.37
CA GLY A 144 -11.90 -14.37 13.92
C GLY A 144 -11.04 -13.27 13.34
N PHE A 145 -10.94 -13.30 12.01
CA PHE A 145 -10.14 -12.36 11.22
C PHE A 145 -10.92 -11.91 9.99
N ASP A 146 -10.81 -10.62 9.68
CA ASP A 146 -11.06 -10.12 8.34
C ASP A 146 -9.78 -10.21 7.52
N TYR A 147 -9.89 -10.72 6.30
CA TYR A 147 -8.75 -10.93 5.40
C TYR A 147 -8.84 -9.97 4.23
N ASN A 148 -7.68 -9.66 3.63
CA ASN A 148 -7.59 -8.77 2.47
C ASN A 148 -8.22 -7.39 2.77
N VAL A 149 -8.02 -6.88 3.99
CA VAL A 149 -8.51 -5.57 4.40
C VAL A 149 -7.57 -4.50 3.86
N PRO A 150 -8.04 -3.56 3.02
CA PRO A 150 -7.21 -2.47 2.53
C PRO A 150 -7.01 -1.44 3.65
N VAL A 151 -5.87 -1.52 4.35
CA VAL A 151 -5.54 -0.60 5.46
C VAL A 151 -4.98 0.72 4.96
N PHE A 152 -4.46 0.75 3.73
CA PHE A 152 -4.02 1.95 3.04
C PHE A 152 -4.23 1.84 1.54
N ALA A 153 -4.63 2.93 0.90
CA ALA A 153 -4.76 3.03 -0.54
C ALA A 153 -4.39 4.43 -1.02
N ASN A 154 -3.42 4.51 -1.92
CA ASN A 154 -3.11 5.73 -2.65
C ASN A 154 -3.08 5.43 -4.16
N PRO A 155 -4.18 5.69 -4.88
CA PRO A 155 -4.31 5.34 -6.30
C PRO A 155 -3.54 6.26 -7.24
N ALA A 156 -2.92 7.33 -6.74
CA ALA A 156 -2.23 8.32 -7.56
C ALA A 156 -1.07 8.98 -6.79
N ILE A 157 0.12 8.40 -6.90
CA ILE A 157 1.39 8.99 -6.48
C ILE A 157 2.21 9.39 -7.72
N SER A 158 3.23 10.23 -7.53
CA SER A 158 4.10 10.63 -8.65
C SER A 158 4.82 9.41 -9.22
N PRO A 159 4.75 9.11 -10.53
CA PRO A 159 5.44 7.95 -11.08
C PRO A 159 6.95 7.98 -10.78
N GLY A 160 7.48 6.92 -10.18
CA GLY A 160 8.90 6.82 -9.90
C GLY A 160 9.24 5.90 -8.73
N PRO A 161 10.52 5.92 -8.30
CA PRO A 161 10.97 5.16 -7.13
C PRO A 161 10.41 5.77 -5.85
N HIS A 162 9.96 4.90 -4.95
CA HIS A 162 9.41 5.24 -3.66
C HIS A 162 9.91 4.28 -2.57
N THR A 163 9.92 4.77 -1.33
CA THR A 163 10.08 3.95 -0.13
C THR A 163 8.81 4.01 0.70
N LEU A 164 8.19 2.86 0.92
CA LEU A 164 7.06 2.69 1.83
C LEU A 164 7.57 2.24 3.20
N ILE A 165 7.05 2.86 4.25
CA ILE A 165 7.19 2.38 5.63
C ILE A 165 5.80 2.25 6.25
N ILE A 166 5.53 1.10 6.84
CA ILE A 166 4.36 0.81 7.65
C ILE A 166 4.85 0.76 9.09
N GLN A 167 4.36 1.67 9.93
CA GLN A 167 4.64 1.67 11.35
C GLN A 167 3.46 1.07 12.10
N ASN A 168 3.72 0.11 12.99
CA ASN A 168 2.77 -0.45 13.94
C ASN A 168 2.93 0.23 15.30
N GLY A 169 1.83 0.79 15.80
CA GLY A 169 1.75 1.47 17.09
C GLY A 169 2.49 2.81 17.16
N HIS A 170 2.43 3.40 18.35
CA HIS A 170 2.98 4.71 18.65
C HIS A 170 3.56 4.72 20.05
N GLN A 171 4.61 5.51 20.28
CA GLN A 171 5.14 5.66 21.64
C GLN A 171 4.03 6.18 22.57
N ASN A 172 3.83 5.46 23.67
CA ASN A 172 2.77 5.61 24.66
C ASN A 172 1.34 5.36 24.13
N GLY A 173 1.22 4.66 23.00
CA GLY A 173 -0.05 4.20 22.43
C GLY A 173 -0.61 2.95 23.12
N GLY A 174 -1.80 2.53 22.70
CA GLY A 174 -2.39 1.25 23.09
C GLY A 174 -1.66 0.06 22.48
N THR A 175 -2.04 -1.16 22.87
CA THR A 175 -1.60 -2.38 22.16
C THR A 175 -2.06 -2.31 20.71
N SER A 176 -1.22 -2.75 19.77
CA SER A 176 -1.58 -2.80 18.36
C SER A 176 -0.99 -4.04 17.67
N LEU A 177 -1.86 -4.82 17.04
CA LEU A 177 -1.52 -5.97 16.21
C LEU A 177 -1.55 -5.57 14.74
N LEU A 178 -0.47 -5.90 14.03
CA LEU A 178 -0.34 -5.77 12.59
C LEU A 178 -0.04 -7.14 12.01
N ILE A 179 -0.88 -7.64 11.10
CA ILE A 179 -0.65 -8.87 10.32
C ILE A 179 -0.57 -8.47 8.84
N LEU A 180 0.64 -8.32 8.31
CA LEU A 180 0.88 -7.91 6.94
C LEU A 180 0.72 -9.11 6.01
N ASP A 181 -0.11 -8.92 4.99
CA ASP A 181 -0.42 -9.95 3.99
C ASP A 181 0.23 -9.60 2.65
N SER A 182 -0.05 -8.42 2.11
CA SER A 182 0.57 -7.99 0.85
C SER A 182 0.58 -6.49 0.63
N ILE A 183 1.49 -6.05 -0.24
CA ILE A 183 1.55 -4.68 -0.75
C ILE A 183 1.39 -4.75 -2.26
N VAL A 184 0.49 -3.96 -2.84
CA VAL A 184 0.26 -3.91 -4.29
C VAL A 184 0.65 -2.54 -4.80
N TYR A 185 1.51 -2.47 -5.81
CA TYR A 185 1.86 -1.21 -6.48
C TYR A 185 1.55 -1.28 -7.98
N THR A 186 1.25 -0.12 -8.58
CA THR A 186 1.01 -0.03 -10.02
C THR A 186 2.26 0.48 -10.73
N ARG A 187 2.77 -0.26 -11.72
CA ARG A 187 3.93 0.10 -12.54
C ARG A 187 3.59 0.15 -14.03
N ASN A 188 4.45 0.79 -14.81
CA ASN A 188 4.38 0.72 -16.26
C ASN A 188 4.95 -0.62 -16.75
N ASP A 189 4.24 -1.26 -17.68
CA ASP A 189 4.72 -2.41 -18.44
C ASP A 189 5.45 -1.93 -19.69
N ASP A 190 6.75 -1.70 -19.55
CA ASP A 190 7.61 -1.33 -20.69
C ASP A 190 7.88 -2.52 -21.64
N THR A 191 7.53 -3.74 -21.22
CA THR A 191 7.73 -4.96 -22.02
C THR A 191 6.72 -5.12 -23.16
N ALA A 192 5.59 -4.39 -23.14
CA ALA A 192 4.63 -4.37 -24.23
C ALA A 192 5.15 -3.70 -25.53
N LEU A 193 6.30 -3.03 -25.49
CA LEU A 193 6.91 -2.37 -26.65
C LEU A 193 8.17 -3.07 -27.21
N ALA A 194 8.66 -4.13 -26.55
CA ALA A 194 9.91 -4.80 -26.95
C ALA A 194 9.70 -5.98 -27.93
N SER A 195 8.47 -6.32 -28.29
CA SER A 195 8.16 -7.32 -29.33
C SER A 195 7.89 -6.67 -30.69
N ASP A 196 8.85 -5.89 -31.21
CA ASP A 196 9.09 -5.84 -32.65
C ASP A 196 10.35 -5.01 -32.96
N THR A 197 11.27 -5.63 -33.69
CA THR A 197 12.49 -5.05 -34.29
C THR A 197 13.73 -4.95 -33.39
N ALA A 198 14.50 -6.05 -33.34
CA ALA A 198 15.93 -5.99 -33.09
C ALA A 198 16.66 -5.48 -34.35
N PRO A 199 17.46 -4.40 -34.30
CA PRO A 199 18.43 -4.10 -35.34
C PRO A 199 19.80 -4.66 -34.97
N THR A 200 20.30 -5.55 -35.82
CA THR A 200 21.68 -6.05 -35.84
C THR A 200 22.66 -4.88 -35.94
N ALA A 201 23.50 -4.70 -34.91
CA ALA A 201 24.59 -3.74 -34.93
C ALA A 201 25.76 -4.28 -35.77
N ALA A 202 26.05 -3.61 -36.89
CA ALA A 202 27.31 -3.75 -37.62
C ALA A 202 28.16 -2.49 -37.42
N THR A 203 29.26 -2.65 -36.69
CA THR A 203 30.30 -1.65 -36.47
C THR A 203 31.03 -1.36 -37.79
N SER A 204 30.99 -0.11 -38.26
CA SER A 204 32.01 0.40 -39.17
C SER A 204 32.38 1.83 -38.80
N SER A 205 33.67 2.03 -38.56
CA SER A 205 34.31 3.26 -38.13
C SER A 205 34.58 4.17 -39.33
N PRO A 206 34.27 5.49 -39.32
CA PRO A 206 34.73 6.38 -40.35
C PRO A 206 36.00 7.13 -39.91
N ARG A 207 36.99 7.04 -40.80
CA ARG A 207 38.24 7.79 -40.84
C ARG A 207 37.97 9.30 -40.92
N HIS A 208 38.76 10.04 -40.16
CA HIS A 208 38.84 11.49 -40.17
C HIS A 208 39.46 11.99 -41.48
N VAL A 209 38.80 12.93 -42.17
CA VAL A 209 39.37 13.72 -43.27
C VAL A 209 39.12 15.20 -42.98
N PRO A 210 40.15 16.05 -42.96
CA PRO A 210 39.99 17.47 -42.64
C PRO A 210 39.64 18.25 -43.91
N GLY A 211 38.53 19.00 -43.86
CA GLY A 211 38.23 20.07 -44.82
C GLY A 211 36.75 20.19 -45.18
N ALA A 212 36.01 21.05 -44.46
CA ALA A 212 34.79 21.71 -44.96
C ALA A 212 34.26 22.76 -43.97
N THR A 213 34.83 23.96 -43.97
CA THR A 213 34.42 25.11 -43.13
C THR A 213 33.10 25.78 -43.55
N LEU A 214 32.25 25.14 -44.36
CA LEU A 214 30.94 25.68 -44.76
C LEU A 214 29.74 24.80 -44.37
N ALA A 215 29.94 23.52 -44.05
CA ALA A 215 28.86 22.61 -43.65
C ALA A 215 28.38 22.85 -42.20
N VAL A 216 29.28 23.27 -41.30
CA VAL A 216 28.98 23.50 -39.88
C VAL A 216 28.05 24.71 -39.69
N ILE A 217 28.20 25.75 -40.51
CA ILE A 217 27.38 26.97 -40.42
C ILE A 217 25.92 26.67 -40.76
N ILE A 218 25.67 25.81 -41.76
CA ILE A 218 24.31 25.44 -42.16
C ILE A 218 23.61 24.64 -41.05
N VAL A 219 24.33 23.71 -40.40
CA VAL A 219 23.78 22.90 -39.29
C VAL A 219 23.46 23.78 -38.08
N LEU A 220 24.33 24.74 -37.74
CA LEU A 220 24.09 25.66 -36.63
C LEU A 220 22.92 26.61 -36.89
N VAL A 221 22.81 27.17 -38.10
CA VAL A 221 21.68 28.04 -38.47
C VAL A 221 20.36 27.25 -38.44
N PHE A 222 20.37 26.01 -38.93
CA PHE A 222 19.17 25.16 -38.90
C PHE A 222 18.76 24.80 -37.46
N ALA A 223 19.73 24.46 -36.59
CA ALA A 223 19.47 24.17 -35.18
C ALA A 223 18.89 25.38 -34.44
N ILE A 224 19.41 26.59 -34.71
CA ILE A 224 18.89 27.83 -34.12
C ILE A 224 17.46 28.11 -34.60
N LEU A 225 17.17 27.92 -35.90
CA LEU A 225 15.82 28.12 -36.43
C LEU A 225 14.80 27.14 -35.83
N VAL A 226 15.20 25.87 -35.64
CA VAL A 226 14.36 24.86 -34.98
C VAL A 226 14.12 25.23 -33.50
N LEU A 227 15.16 25.65 -32.78
CA LEU A 227 15.05 26.09 -31.38
C LEU A 227 14.08 27.28 -31.25
N LEU A 228 14.19 28.28 -32.14
CA LEU A 228 13.29 29.43 -32.15
C LEU A 228 11.85 29.03 -32.47
N ALA A 229 11.63 28.10 -33.41
CA ALA A 229 10.30 27.59 -33.71
C ALA A 229 9.66 26.90 -32.49
N VAL A 230 10.43 26.07 -31.76
CA VAL A 230 9.98 25.40 -30.53
C VAL A 230 9.62 26.42 -29.44
N LEU A 231 10.45 27.45 -29.26
CA LEU A 231 10.18 28.53 -28.30
C LEU A 231 8.91 29.32 -28.65
N VAL A 232 8.67 29.60 -29.93
CA VAL A 232 7.46 30.31 -30.38
C VAL A 232 6.21 29.44 -30.18
N VAL A 233 6.26 28.14 -30.48
CA VAL A 233 5.14 27.22 -30.29
C VAL A 233 4.83 27.04 -28.81
N THR A 234 5.84 26.79 -27.97
CA THR A 234 5.66 26.67 -26.52
C THR A 234 5.09 27.96 -25.93
N TYR A 235 5.62 29.13 -26.31
CA TYR A 235 5.05 30.41 -25.91
C TYR A 235 3.58 30.57 -26.33
N ARG A 236 3.22 30.20 -27.57
CA ARG A 236 1.83 30.25 -28.04
C ARG A 236 0.93 29.27 -27.31
N CYS A 237 1.41 28.06 -27.00
CA CYS A 237 0.68 27.07 -26.20
C CYS A 237 0.44 27.59 -24.77
N ILE A 238 1.46 28.15 -24.13
CA ILE A 238 1.34 28.76 -22.80
C ILE A 238 0.38 29.95 -22.84
N ARG A 239 0.48 30.83 -23.84
CA ARG A 239 -0.41 31.98 -24.00
C ARG A 239 -1.86 31.55 -24.24
N ARG A 240 -2.11 30.55 -25.09
CA ARG A 240 -3.46 29.99 -25.31
C ARG A 240 -4.02 29.34 -24.05
N ARG A 241 -3.20 28.58 -23.30
CA ARG A 241 -3.59 28.02 -22.00
C ARG A 241 -3.98 29.12 -21.01
N ARG A 242 -3.18 30.20 -20.90
CA ARG A 242 -3.49 31.35 -20.04
C ARG A 242 -4.81 32.06 -20.41
N VAL A 243 -5.17 32.14 -21.69
CA VAL A 243 -6.46 32.70 -22.13
C VAL A 243 -7.65 31.81 -21.73
N VAL A 244 -7.47 30.49 -21.73
CA VAL A 244 -8.54 29.54 -21.31
C VAL A 244 -8.72 29.52 -19.79
N TYR A 245 -7.66 29.74 -19.00
CA TYR A 245 -7.76 29.85 -17.54
C TYR A 245 -8.37 31.19 -17.06
N ALA A 246 -8.30 32.26 -17.87
CA ALA A 246 -8.93 33.53 -17.54
C ALA A 246 -10.47 33.51 -17.66
N HIS A 247 -11.05 32.56 -18.41
CA HIS A 247 -12.51 32.49 -18.61
C HIS A 247 -13.26 31.56 -17.64
N ARG A 248 -12.53 30.78 -16.81
CA ARG A 248 -13.11 29.94 -15.74
C ARG A 248 -13.08 30.60 -14.35
N ALA A 249 -12.32 31.67 -14.16
CA ALA A 249 -12.29 32.41 -12.88
C ALA A 249 -13.44 33.44 -12.71
N TYR A 250 -14.32 33.62 -13.72
CA TYR A 250 -15.44 34.58 -13.68
C TYR A 250 -16.83 33.93 -13.82
N LYS A 251 -16.93 32.59 -13.77
CA LYS A 251 -18.23 31.86 -13.84
C LYS A 251 -18.43 30.83 -12.71
N GLY A 252 -17.78 31.04 -11.57
CA GLY A 252 -18.19 30.44 -10.29
C GLY A 252 -19.32 31.28 -9.68
N SER A 253 -20.49 31.28 -10.33
CA SER A 253 -21.68 31.91 -9.79
C SER A 253 -22.09 31.14 -8.53
N VAL A 254 -22.02 31.84 -7.41
CA VAL A 254 -22.61 31.45 -6.12
C VAL A 254 -24.06 31.10 -6.38
N HIS A 255 -24.39 29.80 -6.40
CA HIS A 255 -25.76 29.37 -6.19
C HIS A 255 -26.04 29.59 -4.71
N ALA A 256 -26.81 30.64 -4.44
CA ALA A 256 -27.38 30.90 -3.13
C ALA A 256 -28.11 29.64 -2.62
N PHE A 257 -27.79 29.26 -1.39
CA PHE A 257 -28.50 28.25 -0.64
C PHE A 257 -30.01 28.61 -0.58
N PRO A 258 -30.92 27.64 -0.76
CA PRO A 258 -32.33 27.88 -0.49
C PRO A 258 -32.52 28.19 0.99
N THR A 259 -32.81 29.46 1.29
CA THR A 259 -33.30 29.91 2.59
C THR A 259 -34.75 29.49 2.73
N SER A 260 -35.01 28.27 3.20
CA SER A 260 -36.28 27.93 3.87
C SER A 260 -36.23 26.53 4.48
N LEU A 261 -35.72 26.42 5.71
CA LEU A 261 -36.20 25.43 6.66
C LEU A 261 -36.71 26.18 7.89
N LYS A 262 -38.03 26.21 8.00
CA LYS A 262 -38.79 26.75 9.13
C LYS A 262 -38.49 25.85 10.34
N PRO A 263 -38.08 26.39 11.50
CA PRO A 263 -37.81 25.55 12.67
C PRO A 263 -39.12 24.96 13.21
N THR A 264 -39.19 23.62 13.23
CA THR A 264 -40.16 22.85 14.01
C THR A 264 -39.87 23.07 15.50
N PRO A 265 -40.86 23.45 16.33
CA PRO A 265 -40.63 23.64 17.75
C PRO A 265 -40.39 22.31 18.45
N THR A 266 -39.18 22.13 18.97
CA THR A 266 -38.82 21.03 19.87
C THR A 266 -39.42 21.28 21.27
N PRO A 267 -40.01 20.26 21.92
CA PRO A 267 -40.57 20.39 23.26
C PRO A 267 -39.47 20.63 24.31
N ARG A 268 -39.71 21.59 25.21
CA ARG A 268 -38.90 21.85 26.41
C ARG A 268 -38.84 20.60 27.27
N PHE A 269 -37.63 20.06 27.46
CA PHE A 269 -37.30 19.27 28.64
C PHE A 269 -36.37 20.06 29.56
N ALA A 270 -36.68 19.95 30.85
CA ALA A 270 -36.24 20.80 31.93
C ALA A 270 -34.73 20.67 32.23
N SER A 271 -34.22 21.72 32.89
CA SER A 271 -32.83 21.91 33.28
C SER A 271 -32.33 20.83 34.24
N GLY A 272 -31.16 20.26 33.94
CA GLY A 272 -30.36 19.48 34.87
C GLY A 272 -28.88 19.81 34.66
N SER A 273 -28.24 20.36 35.67
CA SER A 273 -26.84 20.77 35.72
C SER A 273 -25.89 19.56 35.76
N GLY A 274 -24.92 19.50 34.84
CA GLY A 274 -23.81 18.53 34.84
C GLY A 274 -22.62 19.02 33.97
N PRO A 275 -21.37 18.60 34.25
CA PRO A 275 -20.16 19.33 33.90
C PRO A 275 -19.69 19.14 32.44
N ALA A 276 -18.74 20.00 32.06
CA ALA A 276 -18.27 20.34 30.71
C ALA A 276 -17.83 19.14 29.81
N PRO A 277 -18.02 19.26 28.48
CA PRO A 277 -17.63 18.23 27.52
C PRO A 277 -16.15 18.33 27.08
N LEU A 278 -15.56 17.16 26.85
CA LEU A 278 -14.23 16.92 26.25
C LEU A 278 -14.19 17.33 24.75
N PRO A 279 -12.99 17.58 24.18
CA PRO A 279 -12.83 17.99 22.79
C PRO A 279 -13.13 16.86 21.77
N PRO A 280 -13.43 17.21 20.50
CA PRO A 280 -13.99 16.28 19.53
C PRO A 280 -12.95 15.30 18.97
N ILE A 281 -13.35 14.03 18.91
CA ILE A 281 -12.71 12.95 18.15
C ILE A 281 -12.92 13.24 16.66
N TYR A 282 -11.84 13.28 15.88
CA TYR A 282 -11.91 13.30 14.43
C TYR A 282 -12.25 11.89 13.94
N THR A 283 -13.53 11.64 13.66
CA THR A 283 -13.95 10.45 12.89
C THR A 283 -13.55 10.63 11.43
N ALA A 284 -12.60 9.80 10.97
CA ALA A 284 -12.31 9.62 9.56
C ALA A 284 -13.56 9.07 8.84
N GLY A 285 -13.76 9.55 7.61
CA GLY A 285 -15.01 9.43 6.88
C GLY A 285 -15.39 8.02 6.47
N ASN A 286 -16.63 7.66 6.76
CA ASN A 286 -17.36 6.57 6.13
C ASN A 286 -17.38 6.75 4.61
N TRP A 287 -16.66 5.91 3.89
CA TRP A 287 -16.89 5.69 2.46
C TRP A 287 -16.98 4.19 2.19
N TRP A 288 -18.01 3.85 1.41
CA TRP A 288 -18.45 2.52 0.96
C TRP A 288 -19.48 1.77 1.84
N VAL A 289 -20.73 2.23 1.72
CA VAL A 289 -21.90 1.33 1.70
C VAL A 289 -22.13 0.95 0.23
N GLY A 290 -22.06 -0.35 -0.09
CA GLY A 290 -22.60 -0.87 -1.34
C GLY A 290 -21.85 -2.03 -1.96
N ARG A 291 -22.21 -3.27 -1.59
CA ARG A 291 -22.53 -4.27 -2.62
C ARG A 291 -23.45 -5.37 -2.10
N ASP A 292 -24.34 -5.75 -3.01
CA ASP A 292 -25.50 -6.60 -2.86
C ASP A 292 -25.19 -8.02 -2.39
N GLN A 293 -25.94 -8.42 -1.36
CA GLN A 293 -26.11 -9.81 -0.95
C GLN A 293 -27.28 -10.38 -1.76
N LYS A 294 -26.98 -11.12 -2.84
CA LYS A 294 -27.98 -11.93 -3.52
C LYS A 294 -27.81 -13.40 -3.18
N SER A 295 -28.62 -13.78 -2.19
CA SER A 295 -29.21 -15.10 -1.93
C SER A 295 -29.03 -16.14 -3.03
N ARG A 296 -28.56 -17.32 -2.60
CA ARG A 296 -29.08 -18.60 -3.06
C ARG A 296 -29.02 -19.63 -1.93
N ASP A 297 -30.17 -19.82 -1.29
CA ASP A 297 -30.49 -20.99 -0.48
C ASP A 297 -30.77 -22.22 -1.36
N GLY A 298 -30.42 -23.40 -0.84
CA GLY A 298 -31.20 -24.62 -1.06
C GLY A 298 -30.42 -25.86 -1.53
N MET A 299 -30.03 -26.73 -0.59
CA MET A 299 -30.38 -28.17 -0.50
C MET A 299 -29.43 -28.87 0.51
N ILE A 300 -29.89 -29.17 1.73
CA ILE A 300 -30.39 -30.48 2.22
C ILE A 300 -29.34 -31.61 2.20
N GLY A 301 -28.75 -31.89 3.38
CA GLY A 301 -28.79 -33.21 4.04
C GLY A 301 -27.37 -33.80 4.12
N ILE A 302 -26.92 -34.61 5.09
CA ILE A 302 -27.47 -35.44 6.16
C ILE A 302 -26.28 -35.58 7.14
N GLY A 303 -26.38 -35.21 8.43
CA GLY A 303 -26.57 -36.18 9.51
C GLY A 303 -25.38 -37.13 9.75
N SER A 304 -24.54 -36.86 10.75
CA SER A 304 -24.10 -37.88 11.71
C SER A 304 -23.55 -37.25 12.98
N HIS A 305 -23.88 -37.92 14.08
CA HIS A 305 -23.86 -37.45 15.45
C HIS A 305 -22.90 -38.40 16.20
N ARG A 306 -22.14 -37.84 17.15
CA ARG A 306 -21.50 -38.48 18.34
C ARG A 306 -20.16 -39.22 18.15
N PRO A 307 -19.39 -39.45 19.24
CA PRO A 307 -19.26 -38.63 20.47
C PRO A 307 -17.81 -38.44 20.97
N TYR A 308 -17.71 -37.43 21.84
CA TYR A 308 -16.82 -37.29 22.99
C TYR A 308 -16.39 -38.62 23.63
N MET A 309 -15.08 -38.84 23.78
CA MET A 309 -14.48 -39.76 24.74
C MET A 309 -13.59 -38.95 25.69
N ASP A 310 -14.11 -38.74 26.89
CA ASP A 310 -13.33 -38.63 28.13
C ASP A 310 -13.08 -40.06 28.65
N LEU A 311 -11.95 -40.25 29.35
CA LEU A 311 -11.49 -41.30 30.26
C LEU A 311 -9.96 -41.45 30.03
N ASP A 312 -9.02 -41.41 30.96
CA ASP A 312 -8.94 -41.29 32.42
C ASP A 312 -7.42 -41.14 32.74
N PRO A 313 -6.96 -40.52 33.85
CA PRO A 313 -5.55 -40.31 34.13
C PRO A 313 -4.95 -41.46 34.96
N ALA A 314 -3.84 -42.04 34.53
CA ALA A 314 -3.10 -43.04 35.30
C ALA A 314 -1.76 -42.51 35.82
N HIS A 315 -1.68 -42.50 37.14
CA HIS A 315 -0.49 -42.43 37.98
C HIS A 315 0.69 -43.29 37.49
N ALA A 316 1.90 -42.73 37.53
CA ALA A 316 3.09 -43.49 37.89
C ALA A 316 4.15 -42.59 38.55
N SER A 317 4.35 -42.85 39.83
CA SER A 317 5.31 -42.28 40.76
C SER A 317 6.73 -42.86 40.58
N VAL A 318 7.73 -42.00 40.76
CA VAL A 318 9.01 -42.23 41.50
C VAL A 318 10.01 -43.22 40.88
N GLN A 319 11.21 -42.72 40.53
CA GLN A 319 12.45 -42.99 41.26
C GLN A 319 13.60 -42.05 40.83
N ARG A 320 14.20 -41.37 41.83
CA ARG A 320 15.54 -40.75 41.73
C ARG A 320 16.61 -41.82 41.97
N PRO A 321 17.81 -41.66 41.42
CA PRO A 321 19.02 -42.15 42.06
C PRO A 321 19.76 -41.00 42.76
N GLN A 322 19.90 -41.09 44.08
CA GLN A 322 21.11 -40.64 44.77
C GLN A 322 22.21 -41.63 44.37
N GLY A 323 23.41 -41.24 43.93
CA GLY A 323 24.40 -40.42 44.61
C GLY A 323 25.67 -41.27 44.68
N TRP A 324 26.85 -40.70 44.48
CA TRP A 324 28.14 -41.24 44.94
C TRP A 324 29.16 -40.09 44.95
N GLU A 325 29.43 -39.59 46.16
CA GLU A 325 30.64 -38.87 46.51
C GLU A 325 31.79 -39.85 46.66
N HIS A 326 32.96 -39.53 46.11
CA HIS A 326 34.25 -39.90 46.71
C HIS A 326 35.35 -38.90 46.27
N SER A 327 35.71 -38.04 47.21
CA SER A 327 37.07 -37.50 47.43
C SER A 327 37.59 -38.21 48.71
N PRO A 328 38.88 -38.16 49.16
CA PRO A 328 39.96 -37.25 48.76
C PRO A 328 41.37 -37.86 48.65
N ARG A 329 42.26 -37.16 47.93
CA ARG A 329 43.55 -36.59 48.39
C ARG A 329 44.32 -36.00 47.21
#